data_AF-A0A5B8XYC6-F1
#
_entry.id   AF-A0A5B8XYC6-F1
#
_cell.length_a   1.000
_cell.length_b   1.000
_cell.length_c   1.000
_cell.angle_alpha   90.00
_cell.angle_beta   90.00
_cell.angle_gamma   90.00
#
_symmetry.space_group_name_H-M   'P 1'
#
loop_
_entity.id
_entity.type
_entity.pdbx_description
1 polymer ?
#
loop_
_entity_poly.entity_id
_entity_poly.type
_entity_poly.pdbx_seq_one_letter_code
_entity_poly.pdbx_strand_id
1 'polypeptide(L)'
;MSTTLPPCGIYKTQQALSGKEEWVKENLLVYFHNHSQQGPPLLLLPASNSQNRWTFHDKGYLVRDPGFVETLMPLRPEGYYVMNEPIYLSHDEMIPENTLVQLGYNRVADPILFLAEFENNVIKFPSSGLKCTLEIFDIIRAVDFRVPEFRDMH
;
A
#
# COMPACT_ATOMS: atom_id res chain seq x y z
N MET A 1 19.03 24.51 -1.22
CA MET A 1 17.59 24.25 -1.44
C MET A 1 17.18 23.22 -0.40
N SER A 2 16.15 23.49 0.40
CA SER A 2 15.66 22.50 1.38
C SER A 2 14.83 21.49 0.61
N THR A 3 15.41 20.31 0.34
CA THR A 3 14.72 19.21 -0.32
C THR A 3 13.82 18.54 0.71
N THR A 4 12.54 18.91 0.72
CA THR A 4 11.54 18.27 1.58
C THR A 4 11.44 16.80 1.16
N LEU A 5 11.82 15.88 2.06
CA LEU A 5 11.67 14.45 1.82
C LEU A 5 10.18 14.09 1.70
N PRO A 6 9.81 13.08 0.89
CA PRO A 6 8.44 12.59 0.82
C PRO A 6 8.00 12.02 2.18
N PRO A 7 6.68 11.92 2.44
CA PRO A 7 6.18 11.39 3.70
C PRO A 7 6.54 9.91 3.90
N CYS A 8 6.57 9.44 5.15
CA CYS A 8 6.63 8.02 5.43
C CYS A 8 5.44 7.29 4.79
N GLY A 9 5.67 6.11 4.22
CA GLY A 9 4.62 5.36 3.57
C GLY A 9 5.14 4.26 2.67
N ILE A 10 4.22 3.63 1.92
CA ILE A 10 4.58 2.64 0.92
C ILE A 10 4.77 3.28 -0.46
N TYR A 11 5.78 2.81 -1.17
CA TYR A 11 6.20 3.34 -2.47
C TYR A 11 6.53 2.19 -3.43
N LYS A 12 6.45 2.49 -4.72
CA LYS A 12 7.02 1.67 -5.79
C LYS A 12 8.34 2.30 -6.24
N THR A 13 9.40 1.52 -6.29
CA THR A 13 10.67 1.95 -6.87
C THR A 13 10.55 2.09 -8.38
N GLN A 14 10.96 3.23 -8.95
CA GLN A 14 11.04 3.43 -10.42
C GLN A 14 12.44 3.22 -10.98
N GLN A 15 13.41 2.95 -10.12
CA GLN A 15 14.77 2.55 -10.49
C GLN A 15 15.39 1.75 -9.36
N ALA A 16 16.51 1.09 -9.64
CA ALA A 16 17.28 0.41 -8.60
C ALA A 16 18.01 1.41 -7.70
N LEU A 17 18.23 1.05 -6.43
CA LEU A 17 19.03 1.88 -5.51
C LEU A 17 20.51 1.68 -5.79
N SER A 18 21.24 2.77 -6.05
CA SER A 18 22.66 2.72 -6.37
C SER A 18 23.50 2.02 -5.28
N GLY A 19 24.33 1.06 -5.70
CA GLY A 19 25.17 0.23 -4.83
C GLY A 19 24.41 -0.83 -4.02
N LYS A 20 23.10 -1.00 -4.29
CA LYS A 20 22.19 -1.97 -3.66
C LYS A 20 21.25 -2.62 -4.68
N GLU A 21 21.60 -2.60 -5.95
CA GLU A 21 20.76 -3.00 -7.08
C GLU A 21 20.31 -4.47 -7.02
N GLU A 22 21.10 -5.33 -6.39
CA GLU A 22 20.75 -6.73 -6.14
C GLU A 22 19.51 -6.87 -5.24
N TRP A 23 19.35 -5.96 -4.27
CA TRP A 23 18.37 -6.04 -3.19
C TRP A 23 17.19 -5.09 -3.38
N VAL A 24 17.47 -3.89 -3.90
CA VAL A 24 16.48 -2.84 -4.16
C VAL A 24 16.46 -2.57 -5.66
N LYS A 25 15.63 -3.34 -6.35
CA LYS A 25 15.42 -3.27 -7.79
C LYS A 25 14.35 -2.22 -8.13
N GLU A 26 14.24 -1.88 -9.41
CA GLU A 26 13.04 -1.23 -9.95
C GLU A 26 11.81 -2.13 -9.78
N ASN A 27 10.61 -1.52 -9.74
CA ASN A 27 9.33 -2.20 -9.62
C ASN A 27 9.25 -3.07 -8.37
N LEU A 28 9.69 -2.52 -7.24
CA LEU A 28 9.66 -3.18 -5.94
C LEU A 28 8.78 -2.38 -4.98
N LEU A 29 7.91 -3.09 -4.26
CA LEU A 29 7.20 -2.52 -3.11
C LEU A 29 8.18 -2.29 -1.97
N VAL A 30 8.20 -1.09 -1.43
CA VAL A 30 9.05 -0.71 -0.30
C VAL A 30 8.29 0.18 0.67
N TYR A 31 8.69 0.17 1.93
CA TYR A 31 8.27 1.19 2.88
C TYR A 31 9.40 2.23 3.01
N PHE A 32 9.10 3.48 2.73
CA PHE A 32 10.00 4.61 2.91
C PHE A 32 9.77 5.23 4.28
N HIS A 33 10.85 5.40 5.05
CA HIS A 33 10.82 6.07 6.32
C HIS A 33 11.65 7.36 6.27
N ASN A 34 10.98 8.51 6.41
CA ASN A 34 11.61 9.81 6.43
C ASN A 34 12.18 10.10 7.83
N HIS A 35 13.48 9.97 8.01
CA HIS A 35 14.14 10.21 9.31
C HIS A 35 14.34 11.70 9.58
N SER A 36 13.30 12.51 9.39
CA SER A 36 13.38 13.97 9.24
C SER A 36 14.06 14.75 10.39
N GLN A 37 14.57 14.11 11.46
CA GLN A 37 15.40 14.75 12.49
C GLN A 37 16.65 13.99 13.00
N GLN A 38 16.99 12.77 12.54
CA GLN A 38 18.09 11.97 13.16
C GLN A 38 18.97 11.14 12.21
N GLY A 39 18.73 11.13 10.90
CA GLY A 39 19.59 10.38 9.98
C GLY A 39 19.11 10.37 8.53
N PRO A 40 19.81 9.65 7.64
CA PRO A 40 19.38 9.46 6.25
C PRO A 40 18.04 8.69 6.21
N PRO A 41 17.19 8.91 5.20
CA PRO A 41 16.00 8.10 4.99
C PRO A 41 16.33 6.61 4.84
N LEU A 42 15.36 5.76 5.18
CA LEU A 42 15.47 4.31 5.04
C LEU A 42 14.45 3.78 4.04
N LEU A 43 14.87 2.79 3.25
CA LEU A 43 13.98 1.87 2.56
C LEU A 43 13.95 0.52 3.27
N LEU A 44 12.75 0.11 3.68
CA LEU A 44 12.48 -1.19 4.28
C LEU A 44 11.87 -2.12 3.23
N LEU A 45 12.39 -3.35 3.16
CA LEU A 45 11.89 -4.36 2.22
C LEU A 45 10.68 -5.12 2.80
N PRO A 46 9.77 -5.64 1.95
CA PRO A 46 8.63 -6.44 2.40
C PRO A 46 9.10 -7.79 2.99
N ALA A 47 8.75 -8.04 4.24
CA ALA A 47 9.15 -9.23 4.99
C ALA A 47 8.13 -10.36 4.82
N SER A 48 6.89 -10.12 5.26
CA SER A 48 5.78 -11.08 5.21
C SER A 48 4.50 -10.36 4.80
N ASN A 49 3.57 -11.11 4.21
CA ASN A 49 2.22 -10.63 3.93
C ASN A 49 1.24 -11.53 4.68
N SER A 50 0.36 -10.93 5.48
CA SER A 50 -0.72 -11.64 6.17
C SER A 50 -1.98 -10.79 6.12
N GLN A 51 -3.12 -11.44 5.89
CA GLN A 51 -4.41 -10.76 5.73
C GLN A 51 -4.35 -9.60 4.71
N ASN A 52 -3.68 -9.86 3.58
CA ASN A 52 -3.50 -8.92 2.46
C ASN A 52 -2.74 -7.63 2.81
N ARG A 53 -1.95 -7.65 3.89
CA ARG A 53 -1.16 -6.51 4.35
C ARG A 53 0.30 -6.89 4.51
N TRP A 54 1.20 -6.03 4.01
CA TRP A 54 2.63 -6.23 4.19
C TRP A 54 3.10 -5.80 5.58
N THR A 55 3.93 -6.64 6.17
CA THR A 55 4.87 -6.26 7.23
C THR A 55 6.23 -6.07 6.59
N PHE A 56 6.93 -5.02 6.96
CA PHE A 56 8.26 -4.67 6.45
C PHE A 56 9.32 -5.01 7.48
N HIS A 57 10.56 -5.23 7.04
CA HIS A 57 11.68 -5.47 7.94
C HIS A 57 11.99 -4.22 8.77
N ASP A 58 12.39 -4.41 10.04
CA ASP A 58 12.83 -3.31 10.92
C ASP A 58 14.16 -2.69 10.49
N LYS A 59 14.97 -3.44 9.74
CA LYS A 59 16.24 -3.00 9.16
C LYS A 59 16.08 -2.82 7.66
N GLY A 60 16.66 -1.74 7.15
CA GLY A 60 16.61 -1.42 5.72
C GLY A 60 17.88 -0.79 5.19
N TYR A 61 17.77 -0.21 4.01
CA TYR A 61 18.87 0.42 3.29
C TYR A 61 18.81 1.93 3.43
N LEU A 62 19.94 2.54 3.79
CA LEU A 62 20.07 3.99 3.83
C LEU A 62 20.03 4.57 2.42
N VAL A 63 19.12 5.51 2.20
CA VAL A 63 19.04 6.25 0.94
C VAL A 63 19.94 7.48 1.06
N ARG A 64 21.09 7.42 0.39
CA ARG A 64 22.10 8.50 0.40
C ARG A 64 22.01 9.40 -0.82
N ASP A 65 21.36 8.93 -1.88
CA ASP A 65 21.15 9.67 -3.12
C ASP A 65 19.78 10.37 -3.08
N PRO A 66 19.72 11.72 -3.02
CA PRO A 66 18.46 12.45 -3.09
C PRO A 66 17.72 12.22 -4.40
N GLY A 67 18.42 12.02 -5.52
CA GLY A 67 17.80 11.78 -6.84
C GLY A 67 16.98 10.50 -6.85
N PHE A 68 17.45 9.46 -6.14
CA PHE A 68 16.65 8.24 -5.95
C PHE A 68 15.32 8.50 -5.22
N VAL A 69 15.31 9.35 -4.20
CA VAL A 69 14.10 9.67 -3.44
C VAL A 69 13.04 10.31 -4.34
N GLU A 70 13.47 11.18 -5.26
CA GLU A 70 12.59 11.86 -6.23
C GLU A 70 11.95 10.90 -7.23
N THR A 71 12.54 9.72 -7.44
CA THR A 71 11.97 8.68 -8.32
C THR A 71 10.98 7.75 -7.64
N LEU A 72 10.82 7.82 -6.31
CA LEU A 72 9.86 6.96 -5.62
C LEU A 72 8.43 7.34 -5.99
N MET A 73 7.67 6.36 -6.47
CA MET A 73 6.25 6.54 -6.77
C MET A 73 5.43 6.31 -5.50
N PRO A 74 4.70 7.31 -4.97
CA PRO A 74 3.86 7.11 -3.80
C PRO A 74 2.72 6.13 -4.13
N LEU A 75 2.46 5.22 -3.19
CA LEU A 75 1.31 4.33 -3.25
C LEU A 75 0.31 4.71 -2.17
N ARG A 76 -0.96 4.45 -2.45
CA ARG A 76 -2.01 4.62 -1.44
C ARG A 76 -1.79 3.62 -0.31
N PRO A 77 -2.00 3.97 0.97
CA PRO A 77 -1.82 3.03 2.07
C PRO A 77 -2.68 1.77 1.92
N GLU A 78 -2.14 0.61 2.29
CA GLU A 78 -2.94 -0.62 2.43
C GLU A 78 -4.05 -0.42 3.46
N GLY A 79 -5.20 -1.04 3.24
CA GLY A 79 -6.32 -0.94 4.17
C GLY A 79 -7.69 -1.06 3.51
N TYR A 80 -8.71 -0.63 4.24
CA TYR A 80 -10.10 -0.71 3.78
C TYR A 80 -10.53 0.56 3.08
N TYR A 81 -11.20 0.36 1.95
CA TYR A 81 -11.70 1.40 1.08
C TYR A 81 -13.11 1.04 0.61
N VAL A 82 -13.80 2.01 0.05
CA VAL A 82 -15.07 1.80 -0.63
C VAL A 82 -14.96 2.29 -2.07
N MET A 83 -15.51 1.52 -3.00
CA MET A 83 -15.66 1.93 -4.40
C MET A 83 -16.53 3.18 -4.50
N ASN A 84 -16.08 4.22 -5.20
CA ASN A 84 -16.91 5.41 -5.48
C ASN A 84 -17.67 5.29 -6.82
N GLU A 85 -17.21 4.41 -7.71
CA GLU A 85 -17.73 4.17 -9.04
C GLU A 85 -17.76 2.66 -9.32
N PRO A 86 -18.67 2.18 -10.18
CA PRO A 86 -18.70 0.77 -10.57
C PRO A 86 -17.54 0.41 -11.51
N ILE A 87 -17.06 -0.83 -11.43
CA ILE A 87 -16.12 -1.41 -12.41
C ILE A 87 -16.83 -2.52 -13.16
N TYR A 88 -16.75 -2.49 -14.49
CA TYR A 88 -17.23 -3.58 -15.34
C TYR A 88 -16.09 -4.55 -15.63
N LEU A 89 -16.22 -5.79 -15.16
CA LEU A 89 -15.26 -6.87 -15.41
C LEU A 89 -15.54 -7.56 -16.75
N SER A 90 -16.81 -7.61 -17.14
CA SER A 90 -17.28 -8.09 -18.44
C SER A 90 -18.63 -7.44 -18.80
N HIS A 91 -19.32 -7.93 -19.84
CA HIS A 91 -20.67 -7.45 -20.18
C HIS A 91 -21.69 -7.73 -19.06
N ASP A 92 -21.56 -8.87 -18.38
CA ASP A 92 -22.54 -9.37 -17.40
C ASP A 92 -22.05 -9.26 -15.95
N GLU A 93 -20.77 -8.92 -15.74
CA GLU A 93 -20.14 -8.89 -14.41
C GLU A 93 -19.65 -7.48 -14.09
N MET A 94 -20.13 -6.95 -12.96
CA MET A 94 -19.73 -5.64 -12.45
C MET A 94 -19.54 -5.65 -10.94
N ILE A 95 -18.58 -4.84 -10.48
CA ILE A 95 -18.40 -4.47 -9.07
C ILE A 95 -19.14 -3.15 -8.88
N PRO A 96 -20.23 -3.09 -8.08
CA PRO A 96 -20.99 -1.85 -7.92
C PRO A 96 -20.21 -0.80 -7.10
N GLU A 97 -20.60 0.46 -7.25
CA GLU A 97 -20.23 1.50 -6.29
C GLU A 97 -20.65 1.11 -4.86
N ASN A 98 -20.06 1.76 -3.86
CA ASN A 98 -20.27 1.45 -2.44
C ASN A 98 -19.87 0.02 -2.01
N THR A 99 -19.19 -0.74 -2.87
CA THR A 99 -18.57 -2.03 -2.50
C THR A 99 -17.41 -1.77 -1.53
N LEU A 100 -17.43 -2.46 -0.39
CA LEU A 100 -16.30 -2.50 0.54
C LEU A 100 -15.18 -3.36 -0.05
N VAL A 101 -13.98 -2.80 -0.12
CA VAL A 101 -12.79 -3.48 -0.64
C VAL A 101 -11.62 -3.30 0.32
N GLN A 102 -10.69 -4.24 0.31
CA GLN A 102 -9.38 -4.07 0.90
C GLN A 102 -8.36 -3.85 -0.22
N LEU A 103 -7.56 -2.79 -0.11
CA LEU A 103 -6.43 -2.53 -0.98
C LEU A 103 -5.17 -3.16 -0.37
N GLY A 104 -4.51 -4.01 -1.16
CA GLY A 104 -3.17 -4.53 -0.88
C GLY A 104 -2.29 -4.45 -2.12
N TYR A 105 -1.06 -4.94 -2.02
CA TYR A 105 -0.10 -4.93 -3.11
C TYR A 105 0.62 -6.27 -3.26
N ASN A 106 1.10 -6.60 -4.44
CA ASN A 106 2.09 -7.67 -4.60
C ASN A 106 3.52 -7.16 -4.32
N ARG A 107 4.52 -8.05 -4.39
CA ARG A 107 5.94 -7.67 -4.16
C ARG A 107 6.47 -6.64 -5.17
N VAL A 108 5.87 -6.53 -6.35
CA VAL A 108 6.26 -5.55 -7.38
C VAL A 108 5.44 -4.27 -7.36
N ALA A 109 4.70 -4.05 -6.26
CA ALA A 109 3.86 -2.88 -6.03
C ALA A 109 2.70 -2.68 -7.02
N ASP A 110 2.21 -3.75 -7.64
CA ASP A 110 0.94 -3.66 -8.36
C ASP A 110 -0.21 -3.78 -7.35
N PRO A 111 -1.22 -2.90 -7.43
CA PRO A 111 -2.36 -2.92 -6.53
C PRO A 111 -3.26 -4.15 -6.78
N ILE A 112 -3.84 -4.64 -5.68
CA ILE A 112 -4.82 -5.73 -5.68
C ILE A 112 -6.02 -5.26 -4.85
N LEU A 113 -7.22 -5.38 -5.41
CA LEU A 113 -8.47 -5.20 -4.67
C LEU A 113 -9.04 -6.55 -4.24
N PHE A 114 -9.21 -6.71 -2.93
CA PHE A 114 -9.90 -7.85 -2.34
C PHE A 114 -11.32 -7.42 -1.98
N LEU A 115 -12.33 -8.02 -2.62
CA LEU A 115 -13.72 -7.66 -2.42
C LEU A 115 -14.22 -8.26 -1.10
N ALA A 116 -14.95 -7.47 -0.32
CA ALA A 116 -15.53 -7.97 0.93
C ALA A 116 -16.61 -9.02 0.66
N GLU A 117 -16.55 -10.12 1.40
CA GLU A 117 -17.58 -11.16 1.45
C GLU A 117 -18.37 -11.03 2.75
N PHE A 118 -19.69 -11.05 2.63
CA PHE A 118 -20.60 -10.94 3.77
C PHE A 118 -21.23 -12.31 4.04
N GLU A 119 -20.83 -12.95 5.14
CA GLU A 119 -21.29 -14.28 5.50
C GLU A 119 -21.60 -14.34 7.00
N ASN A 120 -22.81 -14.77 7.38
CA ASN A 120 -23.19 -14.99 8.79
C ASN A 120 -22.88 -13.81 9.72
N ASN A 121 -23.18 -12.58 9.29
CA ASN A 121 -22.88 -11.34 10.02
C ASN A 121 -21.37 -11.08 10.24
N VAL A 122 -20.52 -11.64 9.40
CA VAL A 122 -19.07 -11.42 9.37
C VAL A 122 -18.67 -10.86 8.01
N ILE A 123 -17.79 -9.87 8.02
CA ILE A 123 -17.11 -9.39 6.81
C ILE A 123 -15.77 -10.14 6.72
N LYS A 124 -15.56 -10.85 5.61
CA LYS A 124 -14.31 -11.54 5.30
C LYS A 124 -13.69 -10.94 4.05
N PHE A 125 -12.37 -10.99 3.96
CA PHE A 125 -11.66 -10.65 2.73
C PHE A 125 -10.95 -11.93 2.24
N PRO A 126 -11.10 -12.26 0.95
CA PRO A 126 -10.45 -13.42 0.35
C PRO A 126 -8.92 -13.24 0.31
N SER A 127 -8.20 -14.35 0.10
CA SER A 127 -6.74 -14.35 -0.11
C SER A 127 -6.33 -14.10 -1.56
N SER A 128 -7.29 -14.05 -2.48
CA SER A 128 -7.13 -13.64 -3.88
C SER A 128 -8.01 -12.44 -4.19
N GLY A 129 -7.59 -11.61 -5.14
CA GLY A 129 -8.31 -10.40 -5.50
C GLY A 129 -8.06 -9.99 -6.95
N LEU A 130 -8.70 -8.91 -7.36
CA LEU A 130 -8.55 -8.32 -8.68
C LEU A 130 -7.22 -7.57 -8.75
N LYS A 131 -6.33 -7.96 -9.67
CA LYS A 131 -5.15 -7.15 -9.99
C LYS A 131 -5.60 -5.90 -10.74
N CYS A 132 -5.16 -4.74 -10.27
CA CYS A 132 -5.53 -3.45 -10.83
C CYS A 132 -4.30 -2.69 -11.33
N THR A 133 -4.56 -1.60 -12.04
CA THR A 133 -3.59 -0.55 -12.34
C THR A 133 -3.77 0.60 -11.34
N LEU A 134 -2.92 1.63 -11.40
CA LEU A 134 -2.91 2.72 -10.40
C LEU A 134 -4.14 3.64 -10.49
N GLU A 135 -4.83 3.65 -11.63
CA GLU A 135 -6.10 4.34 -11.87
C GLU A 135 -7.18 3.91 -10.86
N ILE A 136 -7.02 2.73 -10.23
CA ILE A 136 -7.91 2.32 -9.15
C ILE A 136 -7.95 3.33 -8.00
N PHE A 137 -6.85 4.06 -7.76
CA PHE A 137 -6.79 5.03 -6.68
C PHE A 137 -7.78 6.18 -6.85
N ASP A 138 -8.16 6.51 -8.08
CA ASP A 138 -9.14 7.55 -8.37
C ASP A 138 -10.57 7.10 -8.06
N ILE A 139 -10.80 5.77 -8.10
CA ILE A 139 -12.14 5.17 -7.93
C ILE A 139 -12.37 4.45 -6.60
N ILE A 140 -11.46 4.63 -5.64
CA ILE A 140 -11.64 4.20 -4.25
C ILE A 140 -11.54 5.37 -3.30
N ARG A 141 -12.32 5.33 -2.21
CA ARG A 141 -12.27 6.32 -1.12
C ARG A 141 -11.93 5.65 0.20
N ALA A 142 -11.07 6.28 0.99
CA ALA A 142 -10.74 5.80 2.32
C ALA A 142 -12.00 5.80 3.19
N VAL A 143 -12.13 4.76 4.01
CA VAL A 143 -13.13 4.74 5.08
C VAL A 143 -12.35 4.72 6.37
N ASP A 144 -12.36 5.85 7.07
CA ASP A 144 -11.64 6.05 8.33
C ASP A 144 -12.29 5.28 9.47
N PHE A 145 -12.35 3.95 9.36
CA PHE A 145 -12.87 3.08 10.39
C PHE A 145 -12.11 3.34 11.69
N ARG A 146 -12.84 3.71 12.75
CA ARG A 146 -12.30 3.88 14.10
C ARG A 146 -12.78 2.72 14.95
N VAL A 147 -11.84 2.06 15.61
CA VAL A 147 -12.18 1.14 16.69
C VAL A 147 -12.35 2.00 17.94
N PRO A 148 -13.51 2.00 18.60
CA PRO A 148 -13.69 2.72 19.86
C PRO A 148 -12.78 2.13 20.94
N GLU A 149 -12.07 2.99 21.66
CA GLU A 149 -11.38 2.61 22.88
C GLU A 149 -12.42 2.50 24.00
N PHE A 150 -12.95 1.30 24.23
CA PHE A 150 -13.69 1.04 25.46
C PHE A 150 -12.67 0.78 26.56
N ARG A 151 -12.60 1.69 27.55
CA ARG A 151 -12.04 1.31 28.86
C ARG A 151 -13.05 0.36 29.47
N ASP A 152 -12.61 -0.85 29.84
CA ASP A 152 -13.45 -1.82 30.52
C ASP A 152 -14.12 -1.13 31.71
N MET A 153 -15.44 -0.93 31.60
CA MET A 153 -16.27 -0.55 32.74
C MET A 153 -16.55 -1.84 33.50
N HIS A 154 -15.57 -2.24 34.31
CA HIS A 154 -15.76 -3.21 35.39
C HIS A 154 -16.25 -2.49 36.64
#